data_AF-A0A251V9U9-F1
#
_entry.id   AF-A0A251V9U9-F1
#
_cell.length_a   1.000
_cell.length_b   1.000
_cell.length_c   1.000
_cell.angle_alpha   90.00
_cell.angle_beta   90.00
_cell.angle_gamma   90.00
#
_symmetry.space_group_name_H-M   'P 1'
#
loop_
_entity.id
_entity.type
_entity.pdbx_description
1 polymer ?
#
loop_
_entity_poly.entity_id
_entity_poly.type
_entity_poly.pdbx_seq_one_letter_code
_entity_poly.pdbx_strand_id
1 'polypeptide(L)'
;MRGLGVCLIANSILNAGELDGVVAALIDASRAVGHRGGYLECAQHVEEVFGQAFDTSHCSVTDQADAELAWAKRAYDYLSLPVMDLVMDALKHDDWCQRLKSLLDPPETVELSDEEEPASDDEGGNDGGDGKGGDDGDGDRPK
;
A
#
# COMPACT_ATOMS: atom_id res chain seq x y z
N MET A 1 -30.19 9.85 11.00
CA MET A 1 -29.70 9.36 9.68
C MET A 1 -28.80 10.33 8.90
N ARG A 2 -28.69 11.64 9.23
CA ARG A 2 -27.84 12.57 8.45
C ARG A 2 -26.31 12.46 8.68
N GLY A 3 -25.85 11.71 9.69
CA GLY A 3 -24.42 11.60 10.01
C GLY A 3 -23.68 10.43 9.36
N LEU A 4 -24.39 9.36 8.96
CA LEU A 4 -23.75 8.12 8.52
C LEU A 4 -23.11 8.24 7.13
N GLY A 5 -23.76 8.94 6.19
CA GLY A 5 -23.25 9.06 4.81
C GLY A 5 -21.90 9.79 4.70
N VAL A 6 -21.70 10.86 5.49
CA VAL A 6 -20.42 11.60 5.50
C VAL A 6 -19.30 10.73 6.08
N CYS A 7 -19.59 9.98 7.15
CA CYS A 7 -18.62 9.06 7.74
C CYS A 7 -18.24 7.93 6.78
N LEU A 8 -19.20 7.38 6.02
CA LEU A 8 -18.93 6.33 5.03
C LEU A 8 -18.04 6.85 3.89
N ILE A 9 -18.34 8.02 3.33
CA ILE A 9 -17.48 8.63 2.29
C ILE A 9 -16.07 8.88 2.82
N ALA A 10 -15.96 9.48 4.01
CA ALA A 10 -14.67 9.76 4.63
C ALA A 10 -13.88 8.47 4.86
N ASN A 11 -14.52 7.40 5.35
CA ASN A 11 -13.87 6.11 5.52
C ASN A 11 -13.45 5.50 4.19
N SER A 12 -14.25 5.59 3.12
CA SER A 12 -13.86 5.09 1.80
C SER A 12 -12.64 5.85 1.24
N ILE A 13 -12.53 7.15 1.48
CA ILE A 13 -11.37 7.96 1.09
C ILE A 13 -10.14 7.58 1.93
N LEU A 14 -10.29 7.56 3.26
CA LEU A 14 -9.19 7.32 4.19
C LEU A 14 -8.64 5.89 4.13
N ASN A 15 -9.44 4.93 3.67
CA ASN A 15 -9.02 3.53 3.48
C ASN A 15 -8.69 3.20 2.01
N ALA A 16 -8.63 4.19 1.11
CA ALA A 16 -8.24 3.95 -0.27
C ALA A 16 -6.75 3.56 -0.34
N GLY A 17 -6.45 2.42 -0.95
CA GLY A 17 -5.07 1.93 -1.09
C GLY A 17 -4.19 2.85 -1.93
N GLU A 18 -4.78 3.59 -2.88
CA GLU A 18 -4.09 4.60 -3.66
C GLU A 18 -3.64 5.78 -2.79
N LEU A 19 -4.46 6.19 -1.82
CA LEU A 19 -4.08 7.23 -0.86
C LEU A 19 -2.96 6.75 0.05
N ASP A 20 -3.07 5.53 0.59
CA ASP A 20 -2.04 4.93 1.43
C ASP A 20 -0.69 4.86 0.71
N GLY A 21 -0.66 4.32 -0.52
CA GLY A 21 0.56 4.21 -1.30
C GLY A 21 1.21 5.55 -1.64
N VAL A 22 0.41 6.57 -2.01
CA VAL A 22 0.94 7.90 -2.32
C VAL A 22 1.43 8.64 -1.07
N VAL A 23 0.72 8.50 0.06
CA VAL A 23 1.17 9.08 1.34
C VAL A 23 2.44 8.40 1.83
N ALA A 24 2.55 7.07 1.71
CA ALA A 24 3.78 6.34 2.03
C ALA A 24 4.97 6.83 1.20
N ALA A 25 4.80 6.94 -0.13
CA ALA A 25 5.84 7.47 -1.01
C ALA A 25 6.23 8.92 -0.65
N LEU A 26 5.27 9.76 -0.29
CA LEU A 26 5.52 11.13 0.14
C LEU A 26 6.31 11.21 1.45
N ILE A 27 5.99 10.34 2.42
CA ILE A 27 6.71 10.25 3.70
C ILE A 27 8.15 9.79 3.47
N ASP A 28 8.35 8.74 2.66
CA ASP A 28 9.67 8.20 2.36
C ASP A 28 10.55 9.22 1.64
N ALA A 29 10.02 9.91 0.63
CA ALA A 29 10.75 10.96 -0.08
C ALA A 29 11.07 12.16 0.84
N SER A 30 10.13 12.54 1.72
CA SER A 30 10.35 13.63 2.69
C SER A 30 11.46 13.26 3.68
N ARG A 31 11.48 12.00 4.13
CA ARG A 31 12.52 11.48 5.01
C ARG A 31 13.88 11.46 4.33
N ALA A 32 13.95 11.04 3.07
CA ALA A 32 15.18 11.04 2.29
C ALA A 32 15.78 12.45 2.19
N VAL A 33 14.97 13.46 1.83
CA VAL A 33 15.42 14.87 1.79
C VAL A 33 15.94 15.33 3.15
N GLY A 34 15.21 15.01 4.23
CA GLY A 34 15.64 15.36 5.59
C GLY A 34 16.97 14.71 5.99
N HIS A 35 17.13 13.41 5.71
CA HIS A 35 18.38 12.68 5.97
C HIS A 35 19.55 13.27 5.18
N ARG A 36 19.36 13.59 3.89
CA ARG A 36 20.39 14.21 3.06
C ARG A 36 20.76 15.60 3.57
N GLY A 37 19.77 16.42 3.89
CA GLY A 37 20.00 17.76 4.45
C GLY A 37 20.81 17.72 5.73
N GLY A 38 20.43 16.84 6.67
CA GLY A 38 21.17 16.67 7.93
C GLY A 38 22.59 16.13 7.73
N TYR A 39 22.79 15.21 6.78
CA TYR A 39 24.14 14.73 6.44
C TYR A 39 25.03 15.85 5.88
N LEU A 40 24.50 16.65 4.95
CA LEU A 40 25.24 17.77 4.36
C LEU A 40 25.57 18.86 5.38
N GLU A 41 24.64 19.17 6.29
CA GLU A 41 24.89 20.09 7.41
C GLU A 41 26.01 19.57 8.33
N CYS A 42 26.01 18.27 8.65
CA CYS A 42 27.07 17.66 9.44
C CYS A 42 28.43 17.70 8.71
N ALA A 43 28.44 17.37 7.42
CA ALA A 43 29.64 17.45 6.60
C ALA A 43 30.21 18.88 6.59
N GLN A 44 29.35 19.89 6.40
CA GLN A 44 29.76 21.29 6.43
C GLN A 44 30.41 21.67 7.77
N HIS A 45 29.82 21.30 8.91
CA HIS A 45 30.42 21.60 10.22
C HIS A 45 31.81 20.95 10.38
N VAL A 46 32.00 19.73 9.88
CA VAL A 46 33.31 19.05 9.89
C VAL A 46 34.31 19.80 9.01
N GLU A 47 33.90 20.20 7.80
CA GLU A 47 34.76 20.99 6.90
C GLU A 47 35.22 22.30 7.54
N GLU A 48 34.32 23.02 8.21
CA GLU A 48 34.62 24.28 8.90
C GLU A 48 35.60 24.10 10.07
N VAL A 49 35.49 23.01 10.82
CA VAL A 49 36.39 22.71 11.96
C VAL A 49 37.79 22.30 11.51
N PHE A 50 37.88 21.47 10.47
CA PHE A 50 39.16 20.90 10.03
C PHE A 50 39.82 21.68 8.89
N GLY A 51 39.10 22.62 8.26
CA GLY A 51 39.60 23.42 7.14
C GLY A 51 39.88 22.60 5.87
N GLN A 52 39.24 21.44 5.76
CA GLN A 52 39.42 20.50 4.65
C GLN A 52 38.05 20.00 4.17
N ALA A 53 37.88 19.87 2.85
CA ALA A 53 36.69 19.27 2.27
C ALA A 53 36.44 17.85 2.81
N PHE A 54 35.18 17.56 3.12
CA PHE A 54 34.70 16.31 3.68
C PHE A 54 34.00 15.52 2.57
N ASP A 55 34.28 14.23 2.49
CA ASP A 55 33.72 13.41 1.43
C ASP A 55 32.22 13.13 1.68
N THR A 56 31.37 13.64 0.79
CA THR A 56 29.93 13.42 0.82
C THR A 56 29.48 12.27 -0.07
N SER A 57 30.39 11.61 -0.79
CA SER A 57 30.08 10.44 -1.64
C SER A 57 29.53 9.24 -0.86
N HIS A 58 29.78 9.20 0.44
CA HIS A 58 29.26 8.20 1.37
C HIS A 58 27.85 8.51 1.90
N CYS A 59 27.22 9.60 1.44
CA CYS A 59 25.81 9.84 1.75
C CYS A 59 24.96 8.69 1.19
N SER A 60 24.36 7.90 2.08
CA SER A 60 23.47 6.79 1.70
C SER A 60 22.21 7.23 0.94
N VAL A 61 21.96 8.54 0.87
CA VAL A 61 20.81 9.15 0.20
C VAL A 61 21.26 9.86 -1.07
N THR A 62 20.53 9.61 -2.16
CA THR A 62 20.83 10.12 -3.49
C THR A 62 20.68 11.65 -3.58
N ASP A 63 21.41 12.27 -4.51
CA ASP A 63 21.25 13.71 -4.83
C ASP A 63 19.91 14.02 -5.54
N GLN A 64 19.14 12.98 -5.89
CA GLN A 64 17.85 13.10 -6.54
C GLN A 64 16.68 13.22 -5.55
N ALA A 65 16.94 13.11 -4.24
CA ALA A 65 15.91 13.12 -3.19
C ALA A 65 14.94 14.31 -3.30
N ASP A 66 15.43 15.51 -3.63
CA ASP A 66 14.58 16.70 -3.80
C ASP A 66 13.62 16.57 -4.98
N ALA A 67 14.08 15.99 -6.09
CA ALA A 67 13.27 15.75 -7.27
C ALA A 67 12.27 14.60 -7.05
N GLU A 68 12.66 13.56 -6.32
CA GLU A 68 11.76 12.49 -5.89
C GLU A 68 10.64 13.03 -4.98
N LEU A 69 10.98 13.91 -4.02
CA LEU A 69 10.00 14.59 -3.19
C LEU A 69 9.06 15.48 -4.02
N ALA A 70 9.60 16.21 -5.00
CA ALA A 70 8.76 17.02 -5.89
C ALA A 70 7.79 16.16 -6.72
N TRP A 71 8.24 14.99 -7.17
CA TRP A 71 7.38 14.03 -7.87
C TRP A 71 6.31 13.46 -6.94
N ALA A 72 6.68 13.01 -5.73
CA ALA A 72 5.76 12.45 -4.76
C ALA A 72 4.69 13.47 -4.31
N LYS A 73 5.07 14.74 -4.12
CA LYS A 73 4.13 15.85 -3.87
C LYS A 73 3.12 16.01 -4.99
N ARG A 74 3.57 16.01 -6.25
CA ARG A 74 2.66 16.07 -7.41
C ARG A 74 1.73 14.86 -7.45
N ALA A 75 2.25 13.66 -7.19
CA ALA A 75 1.42 12.45 -7.16
C ALA A 75 0.30 12.56 -6.10
N TYR A 76 0.61 13.13 -4.93
CA TYR A 76 -0.37 13.41 -3.88
C TYR A 76 -1.38 14.50 -4.29
N ASP A 77 -0.91 15.65 -4.78
CA ASP A 77 -1.75 16.80 -5.14
C ASP A 77 -2.74 16.48 -6.28
N TYR A 78 -2.36 15.57 -7.18
CA TYR A 78 -3.17 15.16 -8.33
C TYR A 78 -3.76 13.76 -8.18
N LEU A 79 -3.78 13.20 -6.97
CA LEU A 79 -4.37 11.89 -6.72
C LEU A 79 -5.86 11.91 -7.03
N SER A 80 -6.29 11.10 -8.00
CA SER A 80 -7.71 10.80 -8.21
C SER A 80 -8.06 9.53 -7.45
N LEU A 81 -9.07 9.61 -6.59
CA LEU A 81 -9.60 8.46 -5.87
C LEU A 81 -10.86 7.96 -6.58
N PRO A 82 -10.99 6.66 -6.90
CA PRO A 82 -12.16 6.13 -7.59
C PRO A 82 -13.49 6.47 -6.92
N VAL A 83 -13.52 6.50 -5.58
CA VAL A 83 -14.72 6.90 -4.82
C VAL A 83 -15.17 8.32 -5.12
N MET A 84 -14.23 9.25 -5.38
CA MET A 84 -14.57 10.64 -5.73
C MET A 84 -15.20 10.70 -7.12
N ASP A 85 -14.68 9.94 -8.07
CA ASP A 85 -15.23 9.84 -9.43
C ASP A 85 -16.64 9.25 -9.41
N LEU A 86 -16.86 8.17 -8.64
CA LEU A 86 -18.16 7.53 -8.47
C LEU A 86 -19.18 8.46 -7.79
N VAL A 87 -18.77 9.23 -6.78
CA VAL A 87 -19.63 10.24 -6.13
C VAL A 87 -19.97 11.35 -7.13
N MET A 88 -18.99 11.89 -7.85
CA MET A 88 -19.22 12.93 -8.86
C MET A 88 -20.16 12.45 -9.96
N ASP A 89 -20.03 11.20 -10.39
CA ASP A 89 -20.91 10.64 -11.41
C ASP A 89 -22.35 10.46 -10.90
N ALA A 90 -22.52 9.92 -9.69
CA ALA A 90 -23.82 9.78 -9.04
C ALA A 90 -24.57 11.13 -8.92
N LEU A 91 -23.84 12.22 -8.67
CA LEU A 91 -24.40 13.57 -8.54
C LEU A 91 -24.92 14.16 -9.86
N LYS A 92 -24.58 13.60 -11.02
CA LYS A 92 -25.08 14.07 -12.33
C LYS A 92 -26.50 13.60 -12.63
N HIS A 93 -27.05 12.67 -11.84
CA HIS A 93 -28.35 12.06 -12.10
C HIS A 93 -29.44 12.59 -11.16
N ASP A 94 -30.69 12.60 -11.64
CA ASP A 94 -31.84 13.05 -10.85
C ASP A 94 -32.11 12.17 -9.61
N ASP A 95 -31.71 10.89 -9.67
CA ASP A 95 -31.82 9.90 -8.61
C ASP A 95 -30.54 9.79 -7.75
N TRP A 96 -29.70 10.84 -7.72
CA TRP A 96 -28.42 10.88 -6.99
C TRP A 96 -28.49 10.37 -5.54
N CYS A 97 -29.58 10.66 -4.83
CA CYS A 97 -29.80 10.20 -3.44
C CYS A 97 -29.79 8.67 -3.32
N GLN A 98 -30.37 7.96 -4.30
CA GLN A 98 -30.46 6.51 -4.29
C GLN A 98 -29.14 5.88 -4.73
N ARG A 99 -28.47 6.49 -5.72
CA ARG A 99 -27.14 6.07 -6.19
C ARG A 99 -26.08 6.19 -5.11
N LEU A 100 -26.00 7.32 -4.41
CA LEU A 100 -25.05 7.51 -3.31
C LEU A 100 -25.29 6.53 -2.17
N LYS A 101 -26.55 6.21 -1.84
CA LYS A 101 -26.86 5.19 -0.84
C LYS A 101 -26.35 3.82 -1.27
N SER A 102 -26.64 3.42 -2.51
CA SER A 102 -26.17 2.13 -3.05
C SER A 102 -24.65 2.03 -3.14
N LEU A 103 -23.95 3.14 -3.34
CA LEU A 103 -22.50 3.20 -3.41
C LEU A 103 -21.85 3.04 -2.03
N LEU A 104 -22.43 3.69 -1.01
CA LEU A 104 -21.85 3.78 0.34
C LEU A 104 -22.31 2.67 1.28
N ASP A 105 -23.45 2.06 0.96
CA ASP A 105 -24.07 0.98 1.72
C ASP A 105 -24.51 -0.11 0.71
N PRO A 106 -23.55 -0.79 0.07
CA PRO A 106 -23.86 -1.84 -0.89
C PRO A 106 -24.64 -2.96 -0.17
N PRO A 107 -25.69 -3.51 -0.80
CA PRO A 107 -26.44 -4.60 -0.18
C PRO A 107 -25.51 -5.78 0.11
N GLU A 108 -25.65 -6.40 1.28
CA GLU A 108 -24.96 -7.65 1.60
C GLU A 108 -25.19 -8.64 0.46
N THR A 109 -24.14 -8.98 -0.27
CA THR A 109 -24.17 -10.09 -1.20
C THR A 109 -24.30 -11.34 -0.35
N VAL A 110 -25.50 -11.90 -0.31
CA VAL A 110 -25.70 -13.27 0.17
C VAL A 110 -24.83 -14.13 -0.72
N GLU A 111 -23.69 -14.59 -0.20
CA GLU A 111 -22.92 -15.69 -0.76
C GLU A 111 -23.89 -16.86 -0.85
N LEU A 112 -24.49 -17.06 -2.03
CA LEU A 112 -25.20 -18.28 -2.36
C LEU A 112 -24.11 -19.35 -2.32
N SER A 113 -23.97 -20.02 -1.18
CA SER A 113 -23.17 -21.24 -1.08
C SER A 113 -23.67 -22.14 -2.21
N ASP A 114 -22.78 -22.37 -3.18
CA ASP A 114 -22.96 -23.33 -4.25
C ASP A 114 -23.31 -24.65 -3.55
N GLU A 115 -24.58 -25.07 -3.64
CA GLU A 115 -25.03 -26.31 -3.04
C GLU A 115 -24.23 -27.43 -3.71
N GLU A 116 -23.42 -28.14 -2.91
CA GLU A 116 -22.66 -29.32 -3.32
C GLU A 116 -23.51 -30.22 -4.23
N GLU A 117 -23.03 -30.51 -5.44
CA GLU A 117 -23.54 -31.64 -6.20
C GLU A 117 -23.32 -32.92 -5.38
N PRO A 118 -24.31 -33.81 -5.26
CA PRO A 118 -24.14 -35.03 -4.49
C PRO A 118 -23.11 -35.91 -5.18
N ALA A 119 -21.98 -36.14 -4.50
CA ALA A 119 -21.00 -37.13 -4.86
C ALA A 119 -21.71 -38.50 -4.97
N SER A 120 -21.70 -39.05 -6.19
CA SER A 120 -22.18 -40.40 -6.45
C SER A 120 -21.17 -41.42 -5.91
N ASP A 121 -21.75 -42.51 -5.41
CA ASP A 121 -21.13 -43.50 -4.55
C ASP A 121 -19.93 -44.25 -5.17
N ASP A 122 -18.90 -44.36 -4.33
CA ASP A 122 -17.96 -45.46 -4.10
C ASP A 122 -18.06 -46.70 -5.01
N GLU A 123 -17.07 -46.91 -5.90
CA GLU A 123 -16.55 -48.24 -6.23
C GLU A 123 -15.05 -48.21 -6.62
N GLY A 124 -14.20 -48.65 -5.70
CA GLY A 124 -13.21 -49.71 -5.97
C GLY A 124 -11.80 -49.33 -6.46
N GLY A 125 -10.79 -49.73 -5.67
CA GLY A 125 -9.45 -50.02 -6.22
C GLY A 125 -8.28 -49.79 -5.27
N ASN A 126 -7.99 -50.78 -4.42
CA ASN A 126 -6.75 -50.90 -3.66
C ASN A 126 -5.56 -51.25 -4.58
N ASP A 127 -4.41 -50.58 -4.39
CA ASP A 127 -3.03 -51.12 -4.44
C ASP A 127 -2.08 -49.91 -4.30
N GLY A 128 -1.36 -49.70 -3.20
CA GLY A 128 -0.24 -50.54 -2.77
C GLY A 128 1.06 -49.83 -3.15
N GLY A 129 1.81 -49.30 -2.17
CA GLY A 129 3.10 -48.66 -2.44
C GLY A 129 3.70 -47.91 -1.26
N ASP A 130 4.31 -48.65 -0.33
CA ASP A 130 5.17 -48.14 0.74
C ASP A 130 6.39 -47.37 0.20
N GLY A 131 6.78 -46.30 0.89
CA GLY A 131 8.01 -45.56 0.61
C GLY A 131 8.43 -44.63 1.75
N LYS A 132 8.96 -45.21 2.83
CA LYS A 132 9.65 -44.50 3.92
C LYS A 132 10.95 -43.82 3.45
N GLY A 133 11.29 -42.72 4.11
CA GLY A 133 12.64 -42.13 4.22
C GLY A 133 12.53 -40.60 4.20
N GLY A 134 12.66 -39.84 5.28
CA GLY A 134 13.65 -39.96 6.35
C GLY A 134 14.94 -39.30 5.88
N ASP A 135 15.24 -38.09 6.38
CA ASP A 135 16.47 -37.75 7.12
C ASP A 135 16.74 -36.24 7.15
N ASP A 136 17.23 -35.83 8.32
CA ASP A 136 17.50 -34.50 8.84
C ASP A 136 18.93 -34.01 8.48
N GLY A 137 19.23 -32.74 8.81
CA GLY A 137 20.61 -32.20 8.88
C GLY A 137 20.67 -30.77 8.33
N ASP A 138 20.59 -29.71 9.14
CA ASP A 138 21.55 -29.24 10.15
C ASP A 138 22.98 -29.07 9.62
N GLY A 139 23.56 -27.86 9.75
CA GLY A 139 24.90 -27.60 9.22
C GLY A 139 25.31 -26.13 9.06
N ASP A 140 25.39 -25.43 10.19
CA ASP A 140 26.56 -24.66 10.63
C ASP A 140 27.17 -23.54 9.74
N ARG A 141 27.20 -22.34 10.32
CA ARG A 141 28.02 -21.17 9.95
C ARG A 141 29.42 -21.39 10.57
N PRO A 142 30.57 -21.18 9.90
CA PRO A 142 31.38 -19.96 10.15
C PRO A 142 32.31 -19.59 8.95
N LYS A 143 33.01 -18.47 8.84
CA LYS A 143 33.71 -17.59 9.80
C LYS A 143 33.60 -16.13 9.37
#